data_AF-F9P5W6-F1
#
_entry.id   AF-F9P5W6-F1
#
_cell.length_a   1.000
_cell.length_b   1.000
_cell.length_c   1.000
_cell.angle_alpha   90.00
_cell.angle_beta   90.00
_cell.angle_gamma   90.00
#
_symmetry.space_group_name_H-M   'P 1'
#
loop_
_entity.id
_entity.type
_entity.pdbx_description
1 polymer ?
#
loop_
_entity_poly.entity_id
_entity_poly.type
_entity_poly.pdbx_seq_one_letter_code
_entity_poly.pdbx_strand_id
1 'polypeptide(L)'
;MKVTVENEFWELFPQAQISIMVAKGLDNSVDESKDLYFKSLLDKGSKRAEDFISDEPFTQNEVIQEWRQAFTKFKLKRSPFFH
;
A
#
# COMPACT_ATOMS: atom_id res chain seq x y z
N MET A 1 -4.63 -18.59 7.65
CA MET A 1 -3.97 -17.27 7.58
C MET A 1 -3.89 -16.74 9.00
N LYS A 2 -2.72 -16.33 9.46
CA LYS A 2 -2.51 -15.71 10.76
C LYS A 2 -1.87 -14.35 10.50
N VAL A 3 -2.51 -13.28 10.98
CA VAL A 3 -1.97 -11.91 10.89
C VAL A 3 -1.66 -11.45 12.30
N THR A 4 -0.46 -10.93 12.48
CA THR A 4 0.02 -10.34 13.73
C THR A 4 0.47 -8.92 13.41
N VAL A 5 0.08 -7.96 14.25
CA VAL A 5 0.45 -6.56 14.13
C VAL A 5 1.18 -6.18 15.41
N GLU A 6 2.35 -5.58 15.29
CA GLU A 6 3.15 -5.10 16.42
C GLU A 6 2.44 -3.94 17.13
N ASN A 7 2.62 -3.80 18.45
CA ASN A 7 1.88 -2.82 19.23
C ASN A 7 2.26 -1.38 18.84
N GLU A 8 3.53 -1.19 18.47
CA GLU A 8 4.13 0.04 17.97
C GLU A 8 3.37 0.60 16.75
N PHE A 9 2.75 -0.25 15.94
CA PHE A 9 1.93 0.20 14.82
C PHE A 9 0.69 0.97 15.31
N TRP A 10 -0.01 0.46 16.33
CA TRP A 10 -1.22 1.09 16.88
C TRP A 10 -0.90 2.37 17.65
N GLU A 11 0.30 2.47 18.25
CA GLU A 11 0.80 3.71 18.85
C GLU A 11 1.00 4.82 17.81
N LEU A 12 1.46 4.45 16.61
CA LEU A 12 1.64 5.39 15.50
C LEU A 12 0.33 5.74 14.79
N PHE A 13 -0.59 4.79 14.67
CA PHE A 13 -1.84 4.93 13.93
C PHE A 13 -3.05 4.47 14.76
N PRO A 14 -3.46 5.23 15.80
CA PRO A 14 -4.50 4.81 16.74
C PRO A 14 -5.89 4.69 16.12
N GLN A 15 -6.12 5.30 14.96
CA GLN A 15 -7.39 5.24 14.22
C GLN A 15 -7.33 4.28 13.02
N ALA A 16 -6.24 3.53 12.83
CA ALA A 16 -6.10 2.64 11.69
C ALA A 16 -7.13 1.49 11.73
N GLN A 17 -7.57 1.08 10.54
CA GLN A 17 -8.40 -0.11 10.36
C GLN A 17 -7.70 -1.06 9.39
N ILE A 18 -7.58 -2.33 9.76
CA ILE A 18 -6.95 -3.37 8.93
C ILE A 18 -8.04 -4.34 8.47
N SER A 19 -8.34 -4.31 7.17
CA SER A 19 -9.27 -5.24 6.52
C SER A 19 -8.48 -6.22 5.66
N ILE A 20 -8.69 -7.53 5.89
CA ILE A 20 -7.99 -8.58 5.15
C ILE A 20 -8.99 -9.36 4.31
N MET A 21 -8.76 -9.41 3.00
CA MET A 21 -9.54 -10.20 2.06
C MET A 21 -8.68 -11.29 1.45
N VAL A 22 -9.19 -12.52 1.38
CA VAL A 22 -8.48 -13.67 0.78
C VAL A 22 -9.29 -14.17 -0.41
N ALA A 23 -8.77 -13.96 -1.61
CA ALA A 23 -9.27 -14.61 -2.82
C ALA A 23 -8.59 -15.98 -2.98
N LYS A 24 -9.38 -17.05 -3.16
CA LYS A 24 -8.89 -18.42 -3.37
C LYS A 24 -9.33 -18.93 -4.73
N GLY A 25 -8.54 -19.82 -5.32
CA GLY A 25 -8.86 -20.43 -6.61
C GLY A 25 -8.73 -19.47 -7.79
N LEU A 26 -7.89 -18.45 -7.67
CA LEU A 26 -7.54 -17.60 -8.81
C LEU A 26 -6.67 -18.40 -9.79
N ASP A 27 -7.11 -18.44 -11.05
CA ASP A 27 -6.30 -18.93 -12.16
C ASP A 27 -5.53 -17.75 -12.74
N ASN A 28 -4.19 -17.83 -12.66
CA ASN A 28 -3.27 -16.83 -13.20
C ASN A 28 -2.68 -17.29 -14.54
N SER A 29 -3.29 -18.27 -15.20
CA SER A 29 -2.91 -18.64 -16.55
C SER A 29 -3.09 -17.44 -17.49
N VAL A 30 -2.09 -17.22 -18.34
CA VAL A 30 -2.13 -16.14 -19.32
C VAL A 30 -2.82 -16.66 -20.57
N ASP A 31 -3.88 -15.98 -20.97
CA ASP A 31 -4.53 -16.14 -22.26
C ASP A 31 -4.23 -14.88 -23.08
N GLU A 32 -3.20 -14.94 -23.92
CA GLU A 32 -2.71 -13.81 -24.72
C GLU A 32 -3.81 -13.18 -25.59
N SER A 33 -4.84 -13.96 -25.95
CA SER A 33 -6.00 -13.44 -26.70
C SER A 33 -6.83 -12.42 -25.91
N LYS A 34 -6.73 -12.45 -24.58
CA LYS A 34 -7.44 -11.55 -23.65
C LYS A 34 -6.57 -10.41 -23.13
N ASP A 35 -5.29 -10.33 -23.52
CA ASP A 35 -4.36 -9.32 -23.00
C ASP A 35 -4.88 -7.89 -23.20
N LEU A 36 -5.44 -7.58 -24.37
CA LEU A 36 -6.03 -6.27 -24.64
C LEU A 36 -7.19 -5.95 -23.69
N TYR A 37 -8.01 -6.95 -23.35
CA TYR A 37 -9.13 -6.79 -22.41
C TYR A 37 -8.61 -6.51 -21.00
N PHE A 38 -7.70 -7.33 -20.48
CA PHE A 38 -7.13 -7.15 -19.15
C PHE A 38 -6.34 -5.84 -19.03
N LYS A 39 -5.57 -5.49 -20.06
CA LYS A 39 -4.91 -4.18 -20.14
C LYS A 39 -5.91 -3.03 -20.04
N SER A 40 -7.03 -3.10 -20.79
CA SER A 40 -8.07 -2.06 -20.71
C SER A 40 -8.69 -1.94 -19.31
N LEU A 41 -8.82 -3.04 -18.57
CA LEU A 41 -9.32 -3.04 -17.19
C LEU A 41 -8.30 -2.40 -16.25
N LEU A 42 -7.02 -2.72 -16.39
CA LEU A 42 -5.93 -2.12 -15.60
C LEU A 42 -5.81 -0.62 -15.88
N ASP A 43 -5.93 -0.21 -17.14
CA ASP A 43 -5.89 1.21 -17.52
C ASP A 43 -7.07 1.99 -16.91
N LYS A 44 -8.28 1.42 -16.97
CA LYS A 44 -9.47 2.01 -16.33
C LYS A 44 -9.32 2.09 -14.80
N GLY A 45 -8.79 1.04 -14.18
CA GLY A 45 -8.53 1.00 -12.74
C GLY A 45 -7.51 2.06 -12.32
N SER A 46 -6.41 2.17 -13.06
CA SER A 46 -5.35 3.17 -12.84
C SER A 46 -5.91 4.58 -12.98
N LYS A 47 -6.69 4.85 -14.04
CA LYS A 47 -7.32 6.16 -14.24
C LYS A 47 -8.29 6.52 -13.12
N ARG A 48 -9.08 5.56 -12.62
CA ARG A 48 -9.99 5.79 -11.50
C ARG A 48 -9.24 6.07 -10.18
N ALA A 49 -8.01 5.56 -10.03
CA ALA A 49 -7.21 5.85 -8.84
C ALA A 49 -6.82 7.35 -8.76
N GLU A 50 -6.75 8.06 -9.90
CA GLU A 50 -6.51 9.51 -9.95
C GLU A 50 -7.58 10.28 -9.17
N ASP A 51 -8.84 9.82 -9.14
CA ASP A 51 -9.94 10.45 -8.36
C ASP A 51 -9.64 10.54 -6.85
N PHE A 52 -8.70 9.73 -6.35
CA PHE A 52 -8.29 9.68 -4.96
C PHE A 52 -6.96 10.41 -4.68
N ILE A 53 -6.34 10.95 -5.73
CA ILE A 53 -5.12 11.76 -5.63
C ILE A 53 -5.55 13.21 -5.86
N SER A 54 -5.77 13.97 -4.79
CA SER A 54 -6.09 15.40 -4.91
C SER A 54 -4.88 16.15 -5.50
N ASP A 55 -5.09 16.86 -6.60
CA ASP A 55 -4.08 17.67 -7.29
C ASP A 55 -3.64 18.88 -6.46
N GLU A 56 -2.69 18.64 -5.56
CA GLU A 56 -1.62 19.56 -5.16
C GLU A 56 -0.30 18.80 -5.38
N PRO A 57 0.89 19.44 -5.44
CA PRO A 57 2.13 18.72 -5.65
C PRO A 57 2.16 17.48 -4.75
N PHE A 58 2.40 16.29 -5.31
CA PHE A 58 2.25 14.98 -4.63
C PHE A 58 2.86 14.91 -3.20
N THR A 59 3.84 15.76 -2.91
CA THR A 59 4.44 15.99 -1.58
C THR A 59 3.56 16.70 -0.53
N GLN A 60 2.48 17.36 -0.95
CA GLN A 60 1.51 18.08 -0.12
C GLN A 60 0.28 17.24 0.22
N ASN A 61 0.11 16.07 -0.41
CA ASN A 61 -0.95 15.15 -0.04
C ASN A 61 -0.81 14.75 1.44
N GLU A 62 -1.83 15.07 2.25
CA GLU A 62 -1.81 14.87 3.71
C GLU A 62 -1.53 13.42 4.09
N VAL A 63 -2.14 12.46 3.37
CA VAL A 63 -1.92 11.02 3.59
C VAL A 63 -0.43 10.71 3.37
N ILE A 64 0.16 11.16 2.26
CA ILE A 64 1.59 10.92 1.97
C ILE A 64 2.50 11.54 3.05
N GLN A 65 2.16 12.73 3.55
CA GLN A 65 2.91 13.35 4.64
C GLN A 65 2.82 12.55 5.94
N GLU A 66 1.64 12.08 6.32
CA GLU A 66 1.45 11.22 7.49
C GLU A 66 2.28 9.93 7.39
N TRP A 67 2.26 9.26 6.23
CA TRP A 67 3.06 8.05 5.99
C TRP A 67 4.57 8.34 6.06
N ARG A 68 5.04 9.47 5.51
CA ARG A 68 6.46 9.87 5.61
C ARG A 68 6.86 10.18 7.05
N GLN A 69 6.05 10.92 7.79
CA GLN A 69 6.30 11.23 9.20
C GLN A 69 6.26 9.98 10.08
N ALA A 70 5.38 9.02 9.79
CA ALA A 70 5.39 7.75 10.47
C ALA A 70 6.64 6.93 10.13
N PHE A 71 7.08 6.94 8.87
CA PHE A 71 8.29 6.24 8.44
C PHE A 71 9.54 6.68 9.22
N THR A 72 9.68 7.97 9.56
CA THR A 72 10.81 8.45 10.36
C THR A 72 10.78 7.99 11.82
N LYS A 73 9.60 7.59 12.33
CA LYS A 73 9.43 7.07 13.70
C LYS A 73 9.77 5.58 13.81
N PHE A 74 9.82 4.84 12.69
CA PHE A 74 10.32 3.48 12.70
C PHE A 74 11.81 3.49 13.05
N LYS A 75 12.18 2.77 14.12
CA LYS A 75 13.59 2.59 14.47
C LYS A 75 14.26 1.80 13.36
N LEU A 76 15.12 2.46 12.57
CA LEU A 76 16.13 1.75 11.80
C LEU A 76 16.92 0.89 12.81
N LYS A 77 17.01 -0.42 12.57
CA LYS A 77 17.99 -1.28 13.27
C LYS A 77 19.35 -0.63 13.06
N ARG A 78 19.84 0.09 14.07
CA ARG A 78 21.23 0.53 14.10
C ARG A 78 22.05 -0.76 14.13
N SER A 79 22.71 -1.09 13.03
CA SER A 79 23.78 -2.07 13.05
C SER A 79 24.76 -1.59 14.13
N PRO A 80 25.11 -2.41 15.15
CA PRO A 80 26.14 -2.01 16.08
C PRO A 80 27.39 -1.76 15.24
N PHE A 81 27.91 -0.54 15.30
CA PHE A 81 29.26 -0.26 14.81
C PHE A 81 30.20 -1.15 15.63
N PHE A 82 30.61 -2.28 15.05
CA PHE A 82 31.69 -3.11 15.57
C PHE A 82 32.95 -2.23 15.63
N HIS A 83 33.45 -2.00 16.84
CA HIS A 83 34.80 -1.51 17.09
C HIS A 83 35.74 -2.71 17.21
#